data_AF-A0A7J7KND7-F1
#
_entry.id   AF-A0A7J7KND7-F1
#
_cell.length_a   1.000
_cell.length_b   1.000
_cell.length_c   1.000
_cell.angle_alpha   90.00
_cell.angle_beta   90.00
_cell.angle_gamma   90.00
#
_symmetry.space_group_name_H-M   'P 1'
#
loop_
_entity.id
_entity.type
_entity.pdbx_description
1 polymer ?
#
loop_
_entity_poly.entity_id
_entity_poly.type
_entity_poly.pdbx_seq_one_letter_code
_entity_poly.pdbx_strand_id
1 'polypeptide(L)'
;MEFMKNQSKLKTDSVKAKILELIQCWAFAFRDNSEYQVVTDTFNEMKNTGVSFPTLREADAMFTSEVPPQWKEEESCFACRTDFGMLTRRHHCRACGQSFCSKCSSKTSTIPKFGIEKEVRVCDACYAKLNKTKGGQR
;
A
#
# COMPACT_ATOMS: atom_id res chain seq x y z
N MET A 1 -0.48 46.47 6.46
CA MET A 1 -1.02 45.49 7.45
C MET A 1 -1.74 44.32 6.81
N GLU A 2 -2.43 44.49 5.68
CA GLU A 2 -3.21 43.43 5.00
C GLU A 2 -2.35 42.31 4.41
N PHE A 3 -1.18 42.64 3.86
CA PHE A 3 -0.17 41.68 3.41
C PHE A 3 0.30 40.72 4.51
N MET A 4 0.56 41.25 5.71
CA MET A 4 1.00 40.44 6.87
C MET A 4 -0.12 39.50 7.36
N LYS A 5 -1.38 39.96 7.34
CA LYS A 5 -2.57 39.13 7.65
C LYS A 5 -2.79 38.02 6.61
N ASN A 6 -2.54 38.29 5.33
CA ASN A 6 -2.62 37.28 4.28
C ASN A 6 -1.51 36.24 4.42
N GLN A 7 -0.27 36.65 4.74
CA GLN A 7 0.82 35.70 5.02
C GLN A 7 0.56 34.83 6.25
N SER A 8 0.01 35.39 7.33
CA SER A 8 -0.33 34.60 8.52
C SER A 8 -1.45 33.60 8.22
N LYS A 9 -2.48 34.02 7.46
CA LYS A 9 -3.58 33.15 7.05
C LYS A 9 -3.09 31.99 6.18
N LEU A 10 -2.24 32.25 5.18
CA LEU A 10 -1.63 31.23 4.33
C LEU A 10 -0.81 30.20 5.14
N LYS A 11 -0.09 30.66 6.17
CA LYS A 11 0.65 29.76 7.09
C LYS A 11 -0.30 28.93 7.97
N THR A 12 -1.38 29.53 8.48
CA THR A 12 -2.39 28.80 9.26
C THR A 12 -3.11 27.76 8.40
N ASP A 13 -3.41 28.08 7.15
CA ASP A 13 -4.05 27.17 6.20
C ASP A 13 -3.13 26.00 5.83
N SER A 14 -1.82 26.22 5.69
CA SER A 14 -0.86 25.13 5.44
C SER A 14 -0.66 24.22 6.64
N VAL A 15 -0.63 24.78 7.86
CA VAL A 15 -0.60 23.98 9.10
C VAL A 15 -1.86 23.14 9.24
N LYS A 16 -3.04 23.74 9.02
CA LYS A 16 -4.32 23.03 9.06
C LYS A 16 -4.34 21.89 8.04
N ALA A 17 -3.92 22.14 6.80
CA ALA A 17 -3.85 21.12 5.77
C ALA A 17 -2.96 19.93 6.19
N LYS A 18 -1.80 20.22 6.78
CA LYS A 18 -0.87 19.16 7.21
C LYS A 18 -1.40 18.37 8.41
N ILE A 19 -2.08 19.02 9.36
CA ILE A 19 -2.73 18.32 10.48
C ILE A 19 -3.80 17.36 9.96
N LEU A 20 -4.64 17.81 9.02
CA LEU A 20 -5.69 16.97 8.42
C LEU A 20 -5.09 15.79 7.66
N GLU A 21 -4.03 16.02 6.88
CA GLU A 21 -3.28 14.97 6.20
C GLU A 21 -2.76 13.91 7.19
N LEU A 22 -2.11 14.34 8.28
CA LEU A 22 -1.55 13.43 9.29
C LEU A 22 -2.62 12.62 10.03
N ILE A 23 -3.73 13.25 10.42
CA ILE A 23 -4.85 12.56 11.07
C ILE A 23 -5.40 11.48 10.15
N GLN A 24 -5.59 11.79 8.87
CA GLN A 24 -6.08 10.84 7.86
C GLN A 24 -5.07 9.71 7.61
N CYS A 25 -3.76 10.03 7.50
CA CYS A 25 -2.70 9.03 7.36
C CYS A 25 -2.71 8.04 8.53
N TRP A 26 -2.71 8.53 9.77
CA TRP A 26 -2.66 7.67 10.94
C TRP A 26 -3.96 6.90 11.17
N ALA A 27 -5.12 7.51 10.89
CA ALA A 27 -6.40 6.80 10.94
C ALA A 27 -6.43 5.61 9.97
N PHE A 28 -5.84 5.75 8.78
CA PHE A 28 -5.69 4.64 7.84
C PHE A 28 -4.64 3.62 8.29
N ALA A 29 -3.48 4.09 8.76
CA ALA A 29 -2.35 3.25 9.19
C ALA A 29 -2.73 2.33 10.36
N PHE A 30 -3.53 2.84 11.30
CA PHE A 30 -3.87 2.15 12.54
C PHE A 30 -5.30 1.59 12.58
N ARG A 31 -6.02 1.58 11.45
CA ARG A 31 -7.43 1.14 11.39
C ARG A 31 -7.69 -0.28 11.95
N ASP A 32 -6.67 -1.14 11.90
CA ASP A 32 -6.75 -2.54 12.36
C ASP A 32 -6.06 -2.74 13.72
N ASN A 33 -5.63 -1.68 14.40
CA ASN A 33 -4.97 -1.71 15.70
C ASN A 33 -5.86 -1.08 16.79
N SER A 34 -6.40 -1.91 17.69
CA SER A 34 -7.30 -1.47 18.76
C SER A 34 -6.66 -0.53 19.77
N GLU A 35 -5.33 -0.56 19.94
CA GLU A 35 -4.61 0.34 20.86
C GLU A 35 -4.72 1.81 20.41
N TYR A 36 -4.85 2.05 19.09
CA TYR A 36 -4.85 3.38 18.49
C TYR A 36 -6.23 3.76 17.90
N GLN A 37 -7.29 3.09 18.32
CA GLN A 37 -8.66 3.32 17.83
C GLN A 37 -9.09 4.80 17.91
N VAL A 38 -8.64 5.52 18.93
CA VAL A 38 -8.90 6.96 19.13
C VAL A 38 -8.55 7.81 17.91
N VAL A 39 -7.52 7.43 17.14
CA VAL A 39 -7.10 8.17 15.94
C VAL A 39 -8.12 7.99 14.81
N THR A 40 -8.60 6.77 14.61
CA THR A 40 -9.63 6.44 13.63
C THR A 40 -10.96 7.10 13.99
N ASP A 41 -11.34 7.09 15.27
CA ASP A 41 -12.57 7.72 15.76
C ASP A 41 -12.53 9.24 15.56
N THR A 42 -11.42 9.89 15.91
CA THR A 42 -11.21 11.33 15.70
C THR A 42 -11.37 11.71 14.22
N PHE A 43 -10.75 10.94 13.32
CA PHE A 43 -10.89 11.17 11.88
C PHE A 43 -12.35 11.07 11.41
N ASN A 44 -13.06 10.02 11.83
CA ASN A 44 -14.46 9.82 11.47
C ASN A 44 -15.36 10.94 12.00
N GLU A 45 -15.16 11.38 13.24
CA GLU A 45 -15.91 12.48 13.83
C GLU A 45 -15.67 13.82 13.11
N MET A 46 -14.41 14.13 12.79
CA MET A 46 -14.07 15.31 11.99
C MET A 46 -14.73 15.27 10.59
N LYS A 47 -14.78 14.10 9.97
CA LYS A 47 -15.45 13.92 8.68
C LYS A 47 -16.96 14.12 8.80
N ASN A 48 -17.58 13.59 9.86
CA ASN A 48 -19.01 13.74 10.14
C ASN A 48 -19.42 15.19 10.44
N THR A 49 -18.51 15.98 11.01
CA THR A 49 -18.72 17.42 11.25
C THR A 49 -18.47 18.29 10.01
N GLY A 50 -18.17 17.69 8.85
CA GLY A 50 -18.01 18.37 7.57
C GLY A 50 -16.61 18.88 7.28
N VAL A 51 -15.60 18.47 8.04
CA VAL A 51 -14.21 18.81 7.74
C VAL A 51 -13.76 18.08 6.47
N SER A 52 -13.32 18.84 5.47
CA SER A 52 -12.75 18.27 4.24
C SER A 52 -11.29 17.88 4.47
N PHE A 53 -10.99 16.62 4.18
CA PHE A 53 -9.64 16.07 4.21
C PHE A 53 -9.02 16.06 2.81
N PRO A 54 -7.68 16.12 2.69
CA PRO A 54 -7.00 15.97 1.41
C PRO A 54 -7.16 14.56 0.83
N THR A 55 -6.83 14.40 -0.45
CA THR A 55 -6.75 13.07 -1.07
C THR A 55 -5.55 12.31 -0.49
N LEU A 56 -5.81 11.16 0.12
CA LEU A 56 -4.77 10.26 0.64
C LEU A 56 -4.44 9.18 -0.39
N ARG A 57 -3.15 8.93 -0.65
CA ARG A 57 -2.69 7.69 -1.31
C ARG A 57 -2.34 6.67 -0.24
N GLU A 58 -2.62 5.39 -0.47
CA GLU A 58 -2.35 4.35 0.54
C GLU A 58 -0.88 4.36 0.99
N ALA A 59 0.08 4.61 0.10
CA ALA A 59 1.50 4.70 0.48
C ALA A 59 1.82 5.86 1.43
N ASP A 60 1.06 6.96 1.39
CA ASP A 60 1.27 8.11 2.30
C ASP A 60 0.89 7.76 3.75
N ALA A 61 0.04 6.75 3.94
CA ALA A 61 -0.37 6.22 5.24
C ALA A 61 0.42 4.97 5.66
N MET A 62 1.40 4.55 4.86
CA MET A 62 2.24 3.41 5.21
C MET A 62 3.47 3.84 6.00
N PHE A 63 3.36 3.80 7.32
CA PHE A 63 4.48 4.09 8.21
C PHE A 63 5.54 2.98 8.24
N THR A 64 5.14 1.74 7.89
CA THR A 64 6.04 0.58 7.80
C THR A 64 5.84 -0.10 6.45
N SER A 65 6.59 0.34 5.44
CA SER A 65 6.81 -0.54 4.28
C SER A 65 7.63 -1.73 4.78
N GLU A 66 7.04 -2.93 4.75
CA GLU A 66 7.82 -4.14 4.97
C GLU A 66 8.89 -4.22 3.87
N VAL A 67 10.08 -4.72 4.22
CA VAL A 67 11.12 -4.95 3.23
C VAL A 67 10.65 -6.05 2.27
N PRO A 68 10.64 -5.82 0.94
CA PRO A 68 10.30 -6.86 -0.01
C PRO A 68 11.18 -8.10 0.18
N PRO A 69 10.65 -9.32 0.01
CA PRO A 69 11.44 -10.53 0.18
C PRO A 69 12.55 -10.59 -0.87
N GLN A 70 13.71 -11.09 -0.46
CA GLN A 70 14.81 -11.37 -1.38
C GLN A 70 14.37 -12.40 -2.43
N TRP A 71 14.81 -12.20 -3.67
CA TRP A 71 14.56 -13.14 -4.75
C TRP A 71 15.40 -14.40 -4.55
N LYS A 72 14.73 -15.56 -4.61
CA LYS A 72 15.38 -16.86 -4.55
C LYS A 72 15.71 -17.35 -5.94
N GLU A 73 16.90 -17.93 -6.10
CA GLU A 73 17.36 -18.52 -7.36
C GLU A 73 17.23 -20.04 -7.31
N GLU A 74 16.01 -20.53 -7.55
CA GLU A 74 15.74 -21.97 -7.61
C GLU A 74 16.01 -22.49 -9.04
N GLU A 75 16.37 -23.76 -9.17
CA GLU A 75 16.59 -24.42 -10.47
C GLU A 75 15.27 -24.78 -11.18
N SER A 76 14.17 -24.89 -10.43
CA SER A 76 12.85 -25.23 -10.97
C SER A 76 11.75 -24.31 -10.45
N CYS A 77 10.62 -24.29 -11.16
CA CYS A 77 9.45 -23.50 -10.80
C CYS A 77 8.91 -23.94 -9.43
N PHE A 78 8.76 -23.00 -8.50
CA PHE A 78 8.28 -23.28 -7.14
C PHE A 78 6.87 -23.91 -7.11
N ALA A 79 6.03 -23.63 -8.10
CA ALA A 79 4.66 -24.17 -8.21
C ALA A 79 4.61 -25.50 -8.97
N CYS A 80 5.02 -25.52 -10.24
CA CYS A 80 4.85 -26.69 -11.12
C CYS A 80 6.08 -27.58 -11.26
N ARG A 81 7.20 -27.22 -10.61
CA ARG A 81 8.47 -27.98 -10.59
C ARG A 81 9.14 -28.17 -11.95
N THR A 82 8.70 -27.48 -12.99
CA THR A 82 9.39 -27.45 -14.29
C THR A 82 10.75 -26.77 -14.14
N ASP A 83 11.81 -27.41 -14.64
CA ASP A 83 13.17 -26.88 -14.62
C ASP A 83 13.31 -25.63 -15.50
N PHE A 84 14.14 -24.71 -15.02
CA PHE A 84 14.55 -23.55 -15.80
C PHE A 84 15.69 -23.90 -16.74
N GLY A 85 15.73 -23.24 -17.89
CA GLY A 85 16.75 -23.47 -18.90
C GLY A 85 16.57 -22.56 -20.10
N MET A 86 17.07 -22.97 -21.25
CA MET A 86 16.99 -22.16 -22.47
C MET A 86 15.53 -21.88 -22.90
N LEU A 87 14.65 -22.88 -22.77
CA LEU A 87 13.24 -22.79 -23.17
C LEU A 87 12.34 -22.20 -22.07
N THR A 88 12.62 -22.50 -20.81
CA THR A 88 11.82 -22.03 -19.66
C THR A 88 12.60 -21.00 -18.88
N ARG A 89 12.29 -19.72 -19.09
CA ARG A 89 12.92 -18.61 -18.35
C ARG A 89 12.36 -18.50 -16.93
N ARG A 90 13.23 -18.08 -16.01
CA ARG A 90 12.92 -17.82 -14.60
C ARG A 90 12.28 -16.45 -14.42
N HIS A 91 11.25 -16.37 -13.58
CA HIS A 91 10.60 -15.13 -13.18
C HIS A 91 10.35 -15.11 -11.67
N HIS A 92 10.45 -13.95 -11.03
CA HIS A 92 10.22 -13.82 -9.60
C HIS A 92 8.85 -13.21 -9.28
N CYS A 93 8.19 -13.76 -8.27
CA CYS A 93 7.01 -13.14 -7.66
C CYS A 93 7.45 -11.99 -6.74
N ARG A 94 7.01 -10.76 -6.99
CA ARG A 94 7.40 -9.60 -6.16
C ARG A 94 6.81 -9.64 -4.74
N ALA A 95 5.79 -10.47 -4.51
CA ALA A 95 5.15 -10.61 -3.21
C ALA A 95 5.82 -11.64 -2.29
N CYS A 96 6.44 -12.69 -2.82
CA CYS A 96 7.04 -13.76 -2.01
C CYS A 96 8.50 -14.09 -2.33
N GLY A 97 9.09 -13.51 -3.39
CA GLY A 97 10.48 -13.70 -3.77
C GLY A 97 10.81 -15.03 -4.45
N GLN A 98 9.87 -15.98 -4.50
CA GLN A 98 10.09 -17.30 -5.11
C GLN A 98 10.21 -17.24 -6.64
N SER A 99 10.89 -18.24 -7.21
CA SER A 99 11.10 -18.42 -8.66
C SER A 99 9.97 -19.22 -9.32
N PHE A 100 9.48 -18.75 -10.45
CA PHE A 100 8.37 -19.32 -11.21
C PHE A 100 8.61 -19.29 -12.72
N CYS A 101 7.96 -20.18 -13.46
CA CYS A 101 7.82 -20.05 -14.91
C CYS A 101 6.78 -18.98 -15.27
N SER A 102 6.71 -18.60 -16.55
CA SER A 102 5.78 -17.57 -17.02
C SER A 102 4.31 -17.92 -16.72
N LYS A 103 3.93 -19.19 -16.87
CA LYS A 103 2.56 -19.68 -16.65
C LYS A 103 2.10 -19.50 -15.20
N CYS A 104 2.92 -19.93 -14.23
CA CYS A 104 2.60 -19.88 -12.79
C CYS A 104 2.74 -18.48 -12.16
N SER A 105 3.20 -17.50 -12.92
CA SER A 105 3.37 -16.12 -12.48
C SER A 105 2.86 -15.11 -13.50
N SER A 106 1.80 -15.47 -14.23
CA SER A 106 1.27 -14.65 -15.33
C SER A 106 0.47 -13.42 -14.87
N LYS A 107 0.15 -13.33 -13.58
CA LYS A 107 -0.67 -12.26 -13.00
C LYS A 107 0.17 -11.06 -12.54
N THR A 108 -0.48 -9.90 -12.47
CA THR A 108 0.08 -8.66 -11.94
C THR A 108 -0.80 -8.11 -10.82
N SER A 109 -0.22 -7.48 -9.81
CA SER A 109 -0.97 -6.85 -8.70
C SER A 109 -0.14 -5.73 -8.07
N THR A 110 -0.81 -4.76 -7.45
CA THR A 110 -0.17 -3.86 -6.48
C THR A 110 0.18 -4.64 -5.22
N ILE A 111 1.20 -4.20 -4.50
CA ILE A 111 1.61 -4.76 -3.21
C ILE A 111 1.82 -3.60 -2.24
N PRO A 112 0.73 -2.98 -1.73
CA PRO A 112 0.81 -1.79 -0.90
C PRO A 112 1.79 -1.99 0.24
N LYS A 113 1.70 -3.07 1.02
CA LYS A 113 2.59 -3.39 2.16
C LYS A 113 4.12 -3.32 1.92
N PHE A 114 4.57 -3.33 0.66
CA PHE A 114 5.98 -3.16 0.26
C PHE A 114 6.27 -1.80 -0.40
N GLY A 115 5.35 -0.84 -0.33
CA GLY A 115 5.39 0.43 -1.04
C GLY A 115 5.18 0.32 -2.56
N ILE A 116 4.64 -0.80 -3.07
CA ILE A 116 4.52 -1.04 -4.51
C ILE A 116 3.10 -0.73 -4.98
N GLU A 117 2.89 0.50 -5.45
CA GLU A 117 1.59 0.97 -5.97
C GLU A 117 1.36 0.63 -7.45
N LYS A 118 2.41 0.29 -8.21
CA LYS A 118 2.29 -0.14 -9.61
C LYS A 118 2.00 -1.63 -9.68
N GLU A 119 1.26 -2.06 -10.69
CA GLU A 119 1.05 -3.49 -10.91
C GLU A 119 2.36 -4.19 -11.26
N VAL A 120 2.74 -5.18 -10.44
CA VAL A 120 3.95 -5.98 -10.62
C VAL A 120 3.62 -7.47 -10.66
N ARG A 121 4.48 -8.25 -11.30
CA ARG A 121 4.29 -9.70 -11.45
C ARG A 121 4.19 -10.42 -10.10
N VAL A 122 3.16 -11.25 -9.96
CA VAL A 122 2.94 -12.10 -8.79
C VAL A 122 2.57 -13.52 -9.23
N CYS A 123 2.88 -14.51 -8.39
CA CYS A 123 2.40 -15.87 -8.61
C CYS A 123 0.90 -15.97 -8.34
N ASP A 124 0.26 -17.01 -8.88
CA ASP A 124 -1.20 -17.20 -8.77
C ASP A 124 -1.67 -17.23 -7.30
N ALA A 125 -0.90 -17.87 -6.43
CA ALA A 125 -1.20 -17.94 -4.99
C ALA A 125 -1.13 -16.56 -4.31
N CYS A 126 -0.13 -15.74 -4.64
CA CYS A 126 -0.02 -14.38 -4.11
C CYS A 126 -1.10 -13.46 -4.69
N TYR A 127 -1.42 -13.58 -5.98
CA TYR A 127 -2.50 -12.83 -6.61
C TYR A 127 -3.84 -13.09 -5.91
N ALA A 128 -4.16 -14.36 -5.63
CA ALA A 128 -5.38 -14.73 -4.91
C ALA A 128 -5.42 -14.12 -3.51
N LYS A 129 -4.29 -14.09 -2.78
CA LYS A 129 -4.23 -13.48 -1.44
C LYS A 129 -4.39 -11.96 -1.48
N LEU A 130 -3.70 -11.29 -2.40
CA LEU A 130 -3.70 -9.82 -2.51
C LEU A 130 -5.03 -9.25 -3.00
N ASN A 131 -5.77 -9.99 -3.83
CA ASN A 131 -7.04 -9.52 -4.39
C ASN A 131 -8.28 -10.04 -3.66
N LYS A 132 -8.17 -11.04 -2.78
CA LYS A 132 -9.26 -11.41 -1.86
C LYS A 132 -9.61 -10.26 -0.90
N THR A 133 -8.63 -9.44 -0.52
CA THR A 133 -8.81 -8.29 0.38
C THR A 133 -9.56 -7.12 -0.26
N LYS A 134 -9.71 -7.08 -1.59
CA LYS A 134 -10.41 -5.99 -2.30
C LYS A 134 -11.94 -6.18 -2.39
N GLY A 135 -12.47 -7.32 -1.90
CA GLY A 135 -13.89 -7.67 -2.02
C GLY A 135 -14.79 -7.29 -0.84
N GLY A 136 -14.26 -6.63 0.19
CA GLY A 136 -14.95 -6.37 1.47
C GLY A 136 -15.28 -4.92 1.78
N GLN A 137 -15.37 -4.05 0.78
CA GLN A 137 -15.82 -2.66 0.94
C GLN A 137 -16.87 -2.36 -0.14
N ARG A 138 -18.10 -2.77 0.13
CA ARG A 138 -19.34 -2.23 -0.46
C ARG A 138 -20.36 -2.08 0.64
#